data_AF-A0A948WMH6-F1
#
_entry.id   AF-A0A948WMH6-F1
#
_cell.length_a   1.000
_cell.length_b   1.000
_cell.length_c   1.000
_cell.angle_alpha   90.00
_cell.angle_beta   90.00
_cell.angle_gamma   90.00
#
_symmetry.space_group_name_H-M   'P 1'
#
loop_
_entity.id
_entity.type
_entity.pdbx_description
1 polymer ?
#
loop_
_entity_poly.entity_id
_entity_poly.type
_entity_poly.pdbx_seq_one_letter_code
_entity_poly.pdbx_strand_id
1 'polypeptide(L)'
;MVIHDADIYGLAELHQLRGRVGRSRHRAYCYLMLPADRTITEDAMKRLKAIEDYSMLGAGFRIAMRDLEIRGAGNLLGSEQSGHIATVGYEMYCQLLEQAVGDLRSEVRVVPSDTVLDIGIAASIPRGYVPSDLRRMEAYRRIAGARDMAQLAKVRADLESAYGAPPPGVLVLLDLASARLAATILGVRSVARREPDVVFRTLDAAALLAALKGVQGAVRTIGEPDGRGVTDVYWRPARGMPTPPALLAQLSKRLVPAAAAQRASA
;
A
#
# COMPACT_ATOMS: atom_id res chain seq x y z
N MET A 1 30.80 12.45 -29.54
CA MET A 1 29.69 12.35 -30.51
C MET A 1 28.94 13.66 -30.53
N VAL A 2 28.50 14.09 -31.70
CA VAL A 2 27.72 15.32 -31.87
C VAL A 2 26.43 14.96 -32.58
N ILE A 3 25.29 15.39 -32.03
CA ILE A 3 23.96 15.22 -32.64
C ILE A 3 23.48 16.60 -33.04
N HIS A 4 23.35 16.82 -34.35
CA HIS A 4 22.78 18.04 -34.92
C HIS A 4 21.26 18.01 -34.83
N ASP A 5 20.62 19.16 -34.62
CA ASP A 5 19.16 19.30 -34.46
C ASP A 5 18.58 18.29 -33.46
N ALA A 6 19.07 18.30 -32.23
CA ALA A 6 18.66 17.30 -31.23
C ALA A 6 17.15 17.39 -30.86
N ASP A 7 16.49 18.51 -31.16
CA ASP A 7 15.07 18.78 -30.88
C ASP A 7 14.09 17.94 -31.73
N ILE A 8 14.49 17.51 -32.93
CA ILE A 8 13.65 16.67 -33.81
C ILE A 8 13.64 15.20 -33.41
N TYR A 9 14.65 14.73 -32.68
CA TYR A 9 14.75 13.33 -32.29
C TYR A 9 13.85 12.98 -31.11
N GLY A 10 13.32 11.77 -31.11
CA GLY A 10 12.62 11.18 -29.97
C GLY A 10 13.55 10.94 -28.79
N LEU A 11 13.01 10.94 -27.57
CA LEU A 11 13.83 10.74 -26.36
C LEU A 11 14.52 9.36 -26.36
N ALA A 12 13.83 8.32 -26.84
CA ALA A 12 14.39 6.98 -26.99
C ALA A 12 15.54 6.93 -28.01
N GLU A 13 15.42 7.67 -29.12
CA GLU A 13 16.44 7.73 -30.17
C GLU A 13 17.70 8.46 -29.66
N LEU A 14 17.52 9.60 -28.98
CA LEU A 14 18.61 10.31 -28.32
C LEU A 14 19.33 9.43 -27.31
N HIS A 15 18.59 8.62 -26.54
CA HIS A 15 19.18 7.67 -25.61
C HIS A 15 19.97 6.55 -26.30
N GLN A 16 19.42 5.98 -27.37
CA GLN A 16 20.13 4.95 -28.15
C GLN A 16 21.41 5.51 -28.78
N LEU A 17 21.35 6.70 -29.38
CA LEU A 17 22.51 7.36 -29.95
C LEU A 17 23.56 7.62 -28.87
N ARG A 18 23.17 8.18 -27.72
CA ARG A 18 24.07 8.39 -26.57
C ARG A 18 24.73 7.09 -26.12
N GLY A 19 23.97 5.99 -26.03
CA GLY A 19 24.46 4.67 -25.60
C GLY A 19 25.45 4.00 -26.57
N ARG A 20 25.67 4.58 -27.76
CA ARG A 20 26.71 4.14 -28.70
C ARG A 20 28.09 4.72 -28.37
N VAL A 21 28.20 5.68 -27.45
CA VAL A 21 29.47 6.22 -26.96
C VAL A 21 29.67 5.96 -25.46
N GLY A 22 30.93 5.90 -25.00
CA GLY A 22 31.24 5.73 -23.58
C GLY A 22 31.32 4.29 -23.08
N ARG A 23 31.70 3.33 -23.94
CA ARG A 23 31.87 1.91 -23.60
C ARG A 23 33.28 1.53 -23.11
N SER A 24 34.18 2.51 -22.98
CA SER A 24 35.57 2.29 -22.56
C SER A 24 35.84 2.93 -21.19
N ARG A 25 37.05 2.71 -20.66
CA ARG A 25 37.50 3.29 -19.37
C ARG A 25 37.65 4.83 -19.40
N HIS A 26 37.56 5.46 -20.57
CA HIS A 26 37.69 6.90 -20.74
C HIS A 26 36.32 7.56 -20.87
N ARG A 27 36.19 8.76 -20.29
CA ARG A 27 34.97 9.57 -20.41
C ARG A 27 34.71 9.90 -21.88
N ALA A 28 33.50 9.63 -22.33
CA ALA A 28 33.01 10.04 -23.64
C ALA A 28 32.01 11.18 -23.48
N TYR A 29 32.02 12.11 -24.44
CA TYR A 29 31.13 13.26 -24.47
C TYR A 29 30.14 13.13 -25.63
N CYS A 30 28.89 13.49 -25.36
CA CYS A 30 27.82 13.59 -26.33
C CYS A 30 27.29 15.02 -26.31
N TYR A 31 27.44 15.75 -27.40
CA TYR A 31 26.95 17.11 -27.56
C TYR A 31 25.65 17.12 -28.35
N LEU A 32 24.62 17.75 -27.78
CA LEU A 32 23.32 17.94 -28.41
C LEU A 32 23.26 19.39 -28.92
N MET A 33 23.26 19.57 -30.24
CA MET A 33 23.19 20.89 -30.85
C MET A 33 21.74 21.25 -31.14
N LEU A 34 21.39 22.50 -30.89
CA LEU A 34 20.07 23.05 -31.13
C LEU A 34 20.15 24.09 -32.24
N PRO A 35 19.11 24.18 -33.09
CA PRO A 35 19.07 25.16 -34.18
C PRO A 35 18.98 26.58 -33.63
N ALA A 36 19.69 27.51 -34.26
CA ALA A 36 19.69 28.93 -33.88
C ALA A 36 18.56 29.73 -34.55
N ASP A 37 17.98 29.19 -35.61
CA ASP A 37 17.03 29.83 -36.53
C ASP A 37 15.57 29.46 -36.26
N ARG A 38 15.29 28.50 -35.37
CA ARG A 38 13.92 28.11 -34.99
C ARG A 38 13.72 28.01 -33.48
N THR A 39 12.50 28.31 -33.05
CA THR A 39 12.09 28.17 -31.65
C THR A 39 11.80 26.71 -31.30
N ILE A 40 12.36 26.24 -30.20
CA ILE A 40 12.20 24.88 -29.70
C ILE A 40 10.87 24.75 -28.97
N THR A 41 10.11 23.69 -29.24
CA THR A 41 8.86 23.42 -28.53
C THR A 41 9.11 23.06 -27.07
N GLU A 42 8.16 23.35 -26.20
CA GLU A 42 8.27 23.05 -24.77
C GLU A 42 8.51 21.55 -24.51
N ASP A 43 7.86 20.68 -25.30
CA ASP A 43 8.04 19.23 -25.23
C ASP A 43 9.43 18.79 -25.69
N ALA A 44 9.99 19.40 -26.73
CA ALA A 44 11.37 19.14 -27.14
C ALA A 44 12.36 19.56 -26.04
N MET A 45 12.14 20.71 -25.39
CA MET A 45 12.98 21.16 -24.29
C MET A 45 12.89 20.23 -23.07
N LYS A 46 11.70 19.74 -22.72
CA LYS A 46 11.50 18.73 -21.67
C LYS A 46 12.22 17.41 -21.97
N ARG A 47 12.21 16.95 -23.24
CA ARG A 47 12.95 15.75 -23.67
C ARG A 47 14.46 15.94 -23.56
N LEU A 48 14.98 17.07 -24.03
CA LEU A 48 16.41 17.39 -23.98
C LEU A 48 16.93 17.47 -22.54
N LYS A 49 16.15 18.07 -21.64
CA LYS A 49 16.48 18.11 -20.21
C LYS A 49 16.45 16.73 -19.56
N ALA A 50 15.46 15.90 -19.90
CA ALA A 50 15.38 14.53 -19.41
C ALA A 50 16.60 13.67 -19.82
N ILE A 51 17.13 13.84 -21.03
CA ILE A 51 18.30 13.06 -21.47
C ILE A 51 19.60 13.50 -20.76
N GLU A 52 19.68 14.77 -20.35
CA GLU A 52 20.76 15.33 -19.52
C GLU A 52 20.70 14.78 -18.09
N ASP A 53 19.53 14.86 -17.45
CA ASP A 53 19.31 14.45 -16.06
C ASP A 53 19.48 12.93 -15.85
N TYR A 54 19.10 12.11 -16.85
CA TYR A 54 19.18 10.64 -16.78
C TYR A 54 20.40 10.06 -17.50
N SER A 55 21.58 10.56 -17.15
CA SER A 55 22.88 10.20 -17.77
C SER A 55 23.56 8.94 -17.22
N MET A 56 23.07 8.34 -16.13
CA MET A 56 23.67 7.13 -15.54
C MET A 56 23.47 5.86 -16.38
N LEU A 57 24.46 4.96 -16.37
CA LEU A 57 24.36 3.62 -16.96
C LEU A 57 23.16 2.87 -16.35
N GLY A 58 22.31 2.26 -17.19
CA GLY A 58 21.08 1.59 -16.74
C GLY A 58 19.83 2.49 -16.66
N ALA A 59 19.92 3.77 -17.08
CA ALA A 59 18.79 4.69 -17.07
C ALA A 59 17.73 4.46 -18.18
N GLY A 60 17.88 3.43 -19.02
CA GLY A 60 16.96 3.18 -20.14
C GLY A 60 15.50 3.03 -19.73
N PHE A 61 15.24 2.41 -18.57
CA PHE A 61 13.88 2.28 -18.02
C PHE A 61 13.29 3.63 -17.59
N ARG A 62 14.07 4.48 -16.89
CA ARG A 62 13.63 5.82 -16.48
C ARG A 62 13.36 6.74 -17.68
N ILE A 63 14.13 6.56 -18.75
CA ILE A 63 13.99 7.33 -19.99
C ILE A 63 12.73 6.90 -20.76
N ALA A 64 12.42 5.60 -20.80
CA ALA A 64 11.17 5.11 -21.39
C ALA A 64 9.94 5.64 -20.63
N MET A 65 9.99 5.70 -19.29
CA MET A 65 8.91 6.27 -18.46
C MET A 65 8.67 7.75 -18.74
N ARG A 66 9.75 8.54 -18.91
CA ARG A 66 9.65 9.97 -19.21
C ARG A 66 9.17 10.22 -20.65
N ASP A 67 9.55 9.37 -21.62
CA ASP A 67 9.06 9.46 -23.00
C ASP A 67 7.55 9.20 -23.07
N LEU A 68 7.04 8.24 -22.27
CA LEU A 68 5.62 7.93 -22.16
C LEU A 68 4.81 9.09 -21.53
N GLU A 69 5.37 9.76 -20.53
CA GLU A 69 4.78 10.94 -19.89
C GLU A 69 4.72 12.14 -20.85
N ILE A 70 5.83 12.43 -21.56
CA ILE A 70 5.91 13.54 -22.50
C ILE A 70 4.98 13.33 -23.71
N ARG A 71 4.82 12.09 -24.18
CA ARG A 71 3.88 11.76 -25.28
C ARG A 71 2.41 11.77 -24.87
N GLY A 72 2.09 12.09 -23.62
CA GLY A 72 0.72 12.28 -23.20
C GLY A 72 -0.09 10.99 -23.03
N ALA A 73 0.53 9.84 -22.75
CA ALA A 73 -0.24 8.64 -22.35
C ALA A 73 -0.98 8.81 -21.00
N GLY A 74 -0.83 9.97 -20.33
CA GLY A 74 -1.66 10.42 -19.22
C GLY A 74 -2.98 11.11 -19.62
N ASN A 75 -3.32 11.18 -20.91
CA ASN A 75 -4.42 11.99 -21.42
C ASN A 75 -5.79 11.26 -21.45
N LEU A 76 -6.18 10.62 -20.34
CA LEU A 76 -7.54 10.09 -20.15
C LEU A 76 -8.34 10.89 -19.10
N LEU A 77 -7.69 11.58 -18.15
CA LEU A 77 -8.34 12.30 -17.06
C LEU A 77 -7.50 13.49 -16.55
N GLY A 78 -7.32 14.53 -17.38
CA GLY A 78 -6.94 15.88 -16.91
C GLY A 78 -5.51 16.12 -16.41
N SER A 79 -5.06 17.36 -16.56
CA SER A 79 -3.66 17.82 -16.54
C SER A 79 -2.97 17.94 -15.17
N GLU A 80 -3.60 17.58 -14.05
CA GLU A 80 -3.02 17.80 -12.70
C GLU A 80 -2.72 16.53 -11.88
N GLN A 81 -3.06 15.33 -12.35
CA GLN A 81 -2.94 14.08 -11.56
C GLN A 81 -2.17 12.92 -12.22
N SER A 82 -1.62 13.10 -13.42
CA SER A 82 -1.00 12.04 -14.23
C SER A 82 0.23 11.37 -13.57
N GLY A 83 0.98 12.07 -12.71
CA GLY A 83 2.10 11.48 -11.97
C GLY A 83 1.69 10.44 -10.91
N HIS A 84 0.47 10.52 -10.37
CA HIS A 84 0.00 9.59 -9.34
C HIS A 84 -0.50 8.25 -9.91
N ILE A 85 -1.12 8.26 -11.09
CA ILE A 85 -1.76 7.07 -11.68
C ILE A 85 -0.72 6.06 -12.19
N ALA A 86 0.37 6.53 -12.81
CA ALA A 86 1.48 5.66 -13.20
C ALA A 86 2.21 5.04 -11.98
N THR A 87 2.26 5.77 -10.86
CA THR A 87 2.82 5.27 -9.59
C THR A 87 1.97 4.15 -9.01
N VAL A 88 0.63 4.22 -9.12
CA VAL A 88 -0.27 3.15 -8.65
C VAL A 88 -0.12 1.86 -9.48
N GLY A 89 0.03 1.97 -10.80
CA GLY A 89 0.29 0.81 -11.67
C GLY A 89 1.65 0.14 -11.39
N TYR A 90 2.66 0.93 -11.05
CA TYR A 90 3.98 0.45 -10.66
C TYR A 90 3.98 -0.22 -9.28
N GLU A 91 3.33 0.37 -8.27
CA GLU A 91 3.16 -0.27 -6.95
C GLU A 91 2.47 -1.62 -7.09
N MET A 92 1.43 -1.71 -7.92
CA MET A 92 0.73 -2.96 -8.21
C MET A 92 1.64 -3.97 -8.91
N TYR A 93 2.41 -3.56 -9.93
CA TYR A 93 3.38 -4.44 -10.60
C TYR A 93 4.45 -4.97 -9.64
N CYS A 94 5.03 -4.11 -8.81
CA CYS A 94 6.01 -4.51 -7.80
C CYS A 94 5.41 -5.47 -6.77
N GLN A 95 4.17 -5.22 -6.33
CA GLN A 95 3.44 -6.11 -5.42
C GLN A 95 3.22 -7.49 -6.05
N LEU A 96 2.78 -7.55 -7.31
CA LEU A 96 2.57 -8.81 -8.04
C LEU A 96 3.89 -9.57 -8.28
N LEU A 97 4.97 -8.86 -8.60
CA LEU A 97 6.30 -9.46 -8.78
C LEU A 97 6.85 -9.99 -7.46
N GLU A 98 6.73 -9.22 -6.38
CA GLU A 98 7.08 -9.63 -5.02
C GLU A 98 6.28 -10.84 -4.55
N GLN A 99 5.00 -10.91 -4.91
CA GLN A 99 4.14 -12.04 -4.61
C GLN A 99 4.61 -13.30 -5.36
N ALA A 100 4.81 -13.20 -6.67
CA ALA A 100 5.28 -14.32 -7.49
C ALA A 100 6.66 -14.84 -7.04
N VAL A 101 7.59 -13.95 -6.66
CA VAL A 101 8.92 -14.33 -6.14
C VAL A 101 8.81 -14.97 -4.75
N GLY A 102 7.90 -14.49 -3.89
CA GLY A 102 7.63 -15.08 -2.58
C GLY A 102 7.08 -16.50 -2.69
N ASP A 103 6.11 -16.71 -3.57
CA ASP A 103 5.49 -18.01 -3.84
C ASP A 103 6.53 -19.04 -4.34
N LEU A 104 7.49 -18.60 -5.17
CA LEU A 104 8.60 -19.43 -5.66
C LEU A 104 9.64 -19.79 -4.59
N ARG A 105 9.76 -19.01 -3.51
CA ARG A 105 10.74 -19.21 -2.45
C ARG A 105 10.21 -20.01 -1.26
N SER A 106 8.95 -20.46 -1.29
CA SER A 106 8.26 -21.05 -0.14
C SER A 106 8.34 -20.19 1.13
N GLU A 107 8.54 -18.88 0.96
CA GLU A 107 8.41 -17.93 2.05
C GLU A 107 6.91 -17.83 2.32
N VAL A 108 6.46 -18.27 3.51
CA VAL A 108 5.09 -18.05 3.96
C VAL A 108 4.92 -16.55 4.20
N ARG A 109 4.68 -15.81 3.12
CA ARG A 109 4.37 -14.40 3.16
C ARG A 109 2.89 -14.29 3.48
N VAL A 110 2.60 -13.71 4.63
CA VAL A 110 1.26 -13.26 4.97
C VAL A 110 0.84 -12.26 3.89
N VAL A 111 -0.03 -12.71 3.00
CA VAL A 111 -0.70 -11.91 1.96
C VAL A 111 -1.19 -10.61 2.62
N PRO A 112 -1.04 -9.43 1.99
CA PRO A 112 -1.65 -8.19 2.50
C PRO A 112 -3.08 -8.52 2.90
N SER A 113 -3.38 -8.31 4.18
CA SER A 113 -4.55 -8.88 4.84
C SER A 113 -5.81 -8.70 4.00
N ASP A 114 -6.34 -9.77 3.44
CA ASP A 114 -7.73 -9.82 2.97
C ASP A 114 -8.71 -9.75 4.15
N THR A 115 -8.22 -9.54 5.39
CA THR A 115 -9.03 -9.39 6.59
C THR A 115 -9.86 -8.12 6.54
N VAL A 116 -11.12 -8.27 6.14
CA VAL A 116 -12.11 -7.20 6.15
C VAL A 116 -12.74 -7.11 7.55
N LEU A 117 -12.74 -5.91 8.13
CA LEU A 117 -13.44 -5.61 9.39
C LEU A 117 -14.62 -4.68 9.10
N ASP A 118 -15.82 -5.23 9.18
CA ASP A 118 -17.07 -4.49 9.10
C ASP A 118 -17.79 -4.53 10.45
N ILE A 119 -17.45 -3.55 11.30
CA ILE A 119 -18.01 -3.40 12.65
C ILE A 119 -18.89 -2.16 12.80
N GLY A 120 -19.17 -1.44 11.70
CA GLY A 120 -20.03 -0.25 11.69
C GLY A 120 -19.45 0.96 12.44
N ILE A 121 -18.11 1.10 12.47
CA ILE A 121 -17.43 2.27 13.05
C ILE A 121 -16.96 3.19 11.93
N ALA A 122 -17.39 4.45 11.97
CA ALA A 122 -16.83 5.49 11.12
C ALA A 122 -15.61 6.11 11.82
N ALA A 123 -14.41 5.84 11.30
CA ALA A 123 -13.17 6.44 11.74
C ALA A 123 -12.56 7.27 10.60
N SER A 124 -12.07 8.47 10.92
CA SER A 124 -11.43 9.34 9.93
C SER A 124 -10.37 10.21 10.58
N ILE A 125 -9.38 10.60 9.76
CA ILE A 125 -8.39 11.60 10.10
C ILE A 125 -9.02 12.99 9.86
N PRO A 126 -9.22 13.82 10.90
CA PRO A 126 -9.86 15.12 10.73
C PRO A 126 -8.93 16.12 10.03
N ARG A 127 -9.51 17.03 9.24
CA ARG A 127 -8.77 18.11 8.54
C ARG A 127 -8.01 19.02 9.51
N GLY A 128 -8.50 19.19 10.74
CA GLY A 128 -7.84 19.98 11.78
C GLY A 128 -6.55 19.36 12.32
N TYR A 129 -6.34 18.05 12.14
CA TYR A 129 -5.11 17.36 12.55
C TYR A 129 -4.13 17.25 11.37
N VAL A 130 -4.62 16.86 10.18
CA VAL A 130 -3.82 16.86 8.94
C VAL A 130 -4.51 17.73 7.89
N PRO A 131 -4.08 19.00 7.74
CA PRO A 131 -4.70 19.94 6.80
C PRO A 131 -4.51 19.55 5.33
N SER A 132 -3.35 18.98 4.98
CA SER A 132 -3.04 18.58 3.60
C SER A 132 -3.75 17.28 3.22
N ASP A 133 -4.57 17.33 2.17
CA ASP A 133 -5.30 16.19 1.64
C ASP A 133 -4.36 15.07 1.16
N LEU A 134 -3.24 15.43 0.54
CA LEU A 134 -2.22 14.50 0.07
C LEU A 134 -1.57 13.74 1.22
N ARG A 135 -1.14 14.45 2.27
CA ARG A 135 -0.54 13.82 3.46
C ARG A 135 -1.54 12.97 4.23
N ARG A 136 -2.82 13.36 4.21
CA ARG A 136 -3.89 12.59 4.83
C ARG A 136 -4.12 11.26 4.10
N MET A 137 -4.11 11.27 2.76
CA MET A 137 -4.18 10.02 1.98
C MET A 137 -2.94 9.15 2.15
N GLU A 138 -1.75 9.75 2.26
CA GLU A 138 -0.55 9.02 2.60
C GLU A 138 -0.66 8.34 3.97
N ALA A 139 -1.16 9.04 4.98
CA ALA A 139 -1.42 8.48 6.31
C ALA A 139 -2.40 7.30 6.25
N TYR A 140 -3.53 7.44 5.54
CA TYR A 140 -4.47 6.33 5.34
C TYR A 140 -3.81 5.12 4.68
N ARG A 141 -3.03 5.34 3.60
CA ARG A 141 -2.30 4.25 2.91
C ARG A 141 -1.30 3.56 3.84
N ARG A 142 -0.55 4.31 4.63
CA ARG A 142 0.43 3.77 5.58
C ARG A 142 -0.23 2.95 6.69
N ILE A 143 -1.38 3.38 7.19
CA ILE A 143 -2.12 2.63 8.22
C ILE A 143 -2.75 1.36 7.65
N ALA A 144 -3.36 1.43 6.46
CA ALA A 144 -3.94 0.27 5.78
C ALA A 144 -2.86 -0.73 5.30
N GLY A 145 -1.70 -0.22 4.88
CA GLY A 145 -0.57 -1.02 4.39
C GLY A 145 0.33 -1.61 5.47
N ALA A 146 0.13 -1.26 6.76
CA ALA A 146 0.90 -1.85 7.85
C ALA A 146 0.68 -3.37 7.87
N ARG A 147 1.79 -4.13 7.95
CA ARG A 147 1.84 -5.60 7.94
C ARG A 147 2.11 -6.20 9.32
N ASP A 148 2.58 -5.39 10.26
CA ASP A 148 2.84 -5.80 11.63
C ASP A 148 2.58 -4.65 12.62
N MET A 149 2.51 -5.01 13.90
CA MET A 149 2.25 -4.05 14.99
C MET A 149 3.37 -3.02 15.15
N ALA A 150 4.61 -3.34 14.78
CA ALA A 150 5.75 -2.43 14.88
C ALA A 150 5.69 -1.33 13.81
N GLN A 151 5.32 -1.67 12.58
CA GLN A 151 5.06 -0.75 11.49
C GLN A 151 3.90 0.18 11.84
N LEU A 152 2.81 -0.36 12.40
CA LEU A 152 1.68 0.46 12.85
C LEU A 152 2.11 1.43 13.97
N ALA A 153 2.90 0.96 14.94
CA ALA A 153 3.45 1.79 16.00
C ALA A 153 4.39 2.88 15.46
N LYS A 154 5.20 2.58 14.45
CA LYS A 154 6.03 3.56 13.75
C LYS A 154 5.19 4.62 13.04
N VAL A 155 4.14 4.21 12.33
CA VAL A 155 3.22 5.16 11.67
C VAL A 155 2.56 6.07 12.71
N ARG A 156 2.16 5.53 13.86
CA ARG A 156 1.64 6.33 14.97
C ARG A 156 2.67 7.32 15.50
N ALA A 157 3.90 6.88 15.76
CA ALA A 157 4.97 7.75 16.26
C ALA A 157 5.31 8.87 15.26
N ASP A 158 5.33 8.57 13.96
CA ASP A 158 5.56 9.56 12.91
C ASP A 158 4.43 10.60 12.84
N LEU A 159 3.17 10.17 13.00
CA LEU A 159 2.02 11.08 13.08
C LEU A 159 2.07 11.95 14.33
N GLU A 160 2.41 11.36 15.48
CA GLU A 160 2.58 12.06 16.75
C GLU A 160 3.70 13.10 16.68
N SER A 161 4.84 12.74 16.07
CA SER A 161 5.98 13.64 15.91
C SER A 161 5.69 14.79 14.94
N ALA A 162 4.87 14.57 13.91
CA ALA A 162 4.59 15.58 12.89
C ALA A 162 3.41 16.51 13.24
N TYR A 163 2.38 15.99 13.91
CA TYR A 163 1.11 16.69 14.12
C TYR A 163 0.68 16.76 15.60
N GLY A 164 1.44 16.18 16.52
CA GLY A 164 1.10 16.13 17.95
C GLY A 164 0.12 15.02 18.29
N ALA A 165 -0.54 15.13 19.45
CA ALA A 165 -1.39 14.06 19.97
C ALA A 165 -2.56 13.71 19.03
N PRO A 166 -2.75 12.43 18.67
CA PRO A 166 -3.79 12.00 17.74
C PRO A 166 -5.18 12.20 18.34
N PRO A 167 -6.13 12.78 17.59
CA PRO A 167 -7.50 12.95 18.06
C PRO A 167 -8.23 11.59 18.15
N PRO A 168 -9.38 11.53 18.85
CA PRO A 168 -10.13 10.29 19.06
C PRO A 168 -10.45 9.53 17.76
N GLY A 169 -10.79 10.22 16.67
CA GLY A 169 -11.06 9.59 15.38
C GLY A 169 -9.85 8.88 14.77
N VAL A 170 -8.64 9.38 15.01
CA VAL A 170 -7.38 8.77 14.55
C VAL A 170 -7.01 7.59 15.44
N LEU A 171 -7.21 7.72 16.76
CA LEU A 171 -7.01 6.61 17.70
C LEU A 171 -7.89 5.40 17.35
N VAL A 172 -9.17 5.63 17.09
CA VAL A 172 -10.09 4.57 16.65
C VAL A 172 -9.63 3.92 15.34
N LEU A 173 -9.06 4.70 14.41
CA LEU A 173 -8.54 4.17 13.15
C LEU A 173 -7.30 3.29 13.36
N LEU A 174 -6.40 3.70 14.24
CA LEU A 174 -5.25 2.90 14.66
C LEU A 174 -5.68 1.62 15.38
N ASP A 175 -6.71 1.71 16.22
CA ASP A 175 -7.28 0.56 16.91
C ASP A 175 -7.90 -0.44 15.92
N LEU A 176 -8.66 0.04 14.92
CA LEU A 176 -9.16 -0.78 13.81
C LEU A 176 -8.03 -1.48 13.06
N ALA A 177 -6.96 -0.75 12.75
CA ALA A 177 -5.81 -1.31 12.06
C ALA A 177 -5.08 -2.36 12.90
N SER A 178 -4.96 -2.16 14.21
CA SER A 178 -4.38 -3.14 15.13
C SER A 178 -5.23 -4.40 15.25
N ALA A 179 -6.56 -4.26 15.35
CA ALA A 179 -7.50 -5.38 15.37
C ALA A 179 -7.42 -6.19 14.07
N ARG A 180 -7.31 -5.52 12.92
CA ARG A 180 -7.10 -6.15 11.61
C ARG A 180 -5.83 -6.98 11.58
N LEU A 181 -4.71 -6.41 12.03
CA LEU A 181 -3.42 -7.10 12.07
C LEU A 181 -3.47 -8.33 12.98
N ALA A 182 -4.08 -8.20 14.16
CA ALA A 182 -4.24 -9.31 15.08
C ALA A 182 -5.13 -10.43 14.50
N ALA A 183 -6.25 -10.05 13.88
CA ALA A 183 -7.14 -10.98 13.18
C ALA A 183 -6.43 -11.69 12.02
N THR A 184 -5.57 -10.98 11.28
CA THR A 184 -4.76 -11.56 10.20
C THR A 184 -3.81 -12.63 10.73
N ILE A 185 -3.13 -12.37 11.86
CA ILE A 185 -2.21 -13.34 12.49
C ILE A 185 -2.96 -14.60 12.95
N LEU A 186 -4.19 -14.44 13.43
CA LEU A 186 -5.07 -15.54 13.85
C LEU A 186 -5.74 -16.28 12.67
N GLY A 187 -5.41 -15.94 11.42
CA GLY A 187 -5.99 -16.60 10.23
C GLY A 187 -7.42 -16.17 9.88
N VAL A 188 -7.92 -15.08 10.46
CA VAL A 188 -9.26 -14.54 10.20
C VAL A 188 -9.26 -13.72 8.91
N ARG A 189 -10.17 -14.05 7.99
CA ARG A 189 -10.36 -13.34 6.70
C ARG A 189 -11.48 -12.31 6.71
N SER A 190 -12.46 -12.43 7.58
CA SER A 190 -13.52 -11.42 7.67
C SER A 190 -14.10 -11.39 9.07
N VAL A 191 -14.42 -10.19 9.54
CA VAL A 191 -15.19 -9.95 10.76
C VAL A 191 -16.34 -9.03 10.38
N ALA A 192 -17.56 -9.54 10.45
CA ALA A 192 -18.76 -8.78 10.11
C ALA A 192 -19.73 -8.75 11.30
N ARG A 193 -20.26 -7.57 11.61
CA ARG A 193 -21.31 -7.39 12.62
C ARG A 193 -22.67 -7.65 11.97
N ARG A 194 -23.38 -8.70 12.37
CA ARG A 194 -24.70 -9.06 11.85
C ARG A 194 -25.68 -9.33 12.99
N GLU A 195 -26.43 -8.31 13.40
CA GLU A 195 -27.36 -8.42 14.54
C GLU A 195 -28.24 -9.68 14.49
N PRO A 196 -28.24 -10.50 15.57
CA PRO A 196 -27.64 -10.31 16.91
C PRO A 196 -26.21 -10.84 17.10
N ASP A 197 -25.54 -11.33 16.06
CA ASP A 197 -24.27 -12.06 16.12
C ASP A 197 -23.10 -11.31 15.46
N VAL A 198 -21.87 -11.66 15.81
CA VAL A 198 -20.65 -11.25 15.10
C VAL A 198 -20.12 -12.48 14.36
N VAL A 199 -20.00 -12.35 13.04
CA VAL A 199 -19.59 -13.45 12.16
C VAL A 199 -18.10 -13.28 11.84
N PHE A 200 -17.32 -14.29 12.20
CA PHE A 200 -15.91 -14.40 11.87
C PHE A 200 -15.73 -15.49 10.82
N ARG A 201 -15.09 -15.14 9.71
CA ARG A 201 -14.68 -16.11 8.69
C ARG A 201 -13.21 -16.40 8.87
N THR A 202 -12.84 -17.63 9.22
CA THR A 202 -11.45 -18.00 9.56
C THR A 202 -11.01 -19.27 8.84
N LEU A 203 -9.72 -19.36 8.53
CA LEU A 203 -9.07 -20.60 8.10
C LEU A 203 -8.67 -21.47 9.30
N ASP A 204 -8.45 -20.86 10.46
CA ASP A 204 -8.08 -21.53 11.70
C ASP A 204 -9.15 -21.26 12.77
N ALA A 205 -10.12 -22.17 12.86
CA ALA A 205 -11.18 -22.09 13.85
C ALA A 205 -10.66 -22.37 15.27
N ALA A 206 -9.61 -23.19 15.41
CA ALA A 206 -9.06 -23.57 16.72
C ALA A 206 -8.32 -22.41 17.38
N ALA A 207 -7.48 -21.68 16.63
CA ALA A 207 -6.79 -20.49 17.12
C ALA A 207 -7.77 -19.37 17.48
N LEU A 208 -8.81 -19.16 16.66
CA LEU A 208 -9.84 -18.16 16.96
C LEU A 208 -10.65 -18.53 18.20
N LEU A 209 -11.04 -19.80 18.36
CA LEU A 209 -11.74 -20.27 19.56
C LEU A 209 -10.87 -20.13 20.82
N ALA A 210 -9.56 -20.39 20.71
CA ALA A 210 -8.62 -20.17 21.80
C ALA A 210 -8.49 -18.68 22.16
N ALA A 211 -8.43 -17.78 21.17
CA ALA A 211 -8.40 -16.34 21.37
C ALA A 211 -9.70 -15.79 21.98
N LEU A 212 -10.84 -16.43 21.68
CA LEU A 212 -12.16 -16.08 22.19
C LEU A 212 -12.54 -16.80 23.50
N LYS A 213 -11.70 -17.70 24.05
CA LYS A 213 -11.92 -18.31 25.37
C LYS A 213 -11.92 -17.21 26.45
N GLY A 214 -13.11 -16.96 27.04
CA GLY A 214 -13.30 -15.98 28.10
C GLY A 214 -14.02 -14.69 27.69
N VAL A 215 -14.56 -14.63 26.45
CA VAL A 215 -15.50 -13.56 26.06
C VAL A 215 -16.91 -13.90 26.58
N GLN A 216 -17.62 -12.92 27.14
CA GLN A 216 -19.00 -13.11 27.61
C GLN A 216 -19.94 -13.31 26.41
N GLY A 217 -20.35 -14.55 26.15
CA GLY A 217 -21.24 -14.89 25.04
C GLY A 217 -21.17 -16.36 24.65
N ALA A 218 -22.02 -16.77 23.70
CA ALA A 218 -21.94 -18.09 23.08
C ALA A 218 -21.17 -18.00 21.77
N VAL A 219 -20.08 -18.75 21.64
CA VAL A 219 -19.37 -18.92 20.38
C VAL A 219 -19.80 -20.24 19.76
N ARG A 220 -20.30 -20.21 18.53
CA ARG A 220 -20.75 -21.38 17.78
C ARG A 220 -20.07 -21.41 16.42
N THR A 221 -19.45 -22.52 16.07
CA THR A 221 -18.99 -22.82 14.71
C THR A 221 -20.18 -23.40 13.94
N ILE A 222 -20.55 -22.83 12.79
CA ILE A 222 -21.65 -23.34 11.96
C ILE A 222 -21.07 -23.72 10.60
N GLY A 223 -21.27 -24.98 10.20
CA GLY A 223 -20.90 -25.51 8.88
C GLY A 223 -19.64 -26.38 8.88
N GLU A 224 -19.59 -27.32 7.94
CA GLU A 224 -18.35 -27.94 7.48
C GLU A 224 -17.53 -26.88 6.71
N PRO A 225 -16.19 -26.95 6.73
CA PRO A 225 -15.35 -26.01 6.01
C PRO A 225 -15.79 -25.95 4.55
N ASP A 226 -16.05 -24.73 4.06
CA ASP A 226 -16.37 -24.49 2.66
C ASP A 226 -15.24 -25.08 1.79
N GLY A 227 -15.45 -25.35 0.49
CA GLY A 227 -14.47 -26.06 -0.39
C GLY A 227 -13.06 -25.43 -0.49
N ARG A 228 -12.80 -24.33 0.23
CA ARG A 228 -11.53 -23.62 0.44
C ARG A 228 -10.94 -23.73 1.86
N GLY A 229 -11.50 -24.56 2.74
CA GLY A 229 -11.04 -24.75 4.13
C GLY A 229 -11.43 -23.64 5.10
N VAL A 230 -12.49 -22.88 4.81
CA VAL A 230 -12.89 -21.70 5.59
C VAL A 230 -14.11 -22.02 6.44
N THR A 231 -14.07 -21.68 7.73
CA THR A 231 -15.13 -21.93 8.71
C THR A 231 -15.72 -20.62 9.20
N ASP A 232 -17.05 -20.55 9.28
CA ASP A 232 -17.76 -19.41 9.85
C ASP A 232 -18.02 -19.64 11.35
N VAL A 233 -17.50 -18.74 12.17
CA VAL A 233 -17.63 -18.72 13.63
C VAL A 233 -18.53 -17.56 14.03
N TYR A 234 -19.65 -17.89 14.67
CA TYR A 234 -20.62 -16.93 15.16
C TYR A 234 -20.37 -16.69 16.65
N TRP A 235 -20.20 -15.43 17.03
CA TRP A 235 -20.15 -15.03 18.43
C TRP A 235 -21.39 -14.20 18.78
N ARG A 236 -22.17 -14.69 19.74
CA ARG A 236 -23.32 -14.00 20.32
C ARG A 236 -22.96 -13.38 21.68
N PRO A 237 -22.92 -12.05 21.82
CA PRO A 237 -22.66 -11.39 23.10
C PRO A 237 -23.77 -11.66 24.14
N ALA A 238 -23.40 -11.85 25.42
CA ALA A 238 -24.34 -12.25 26.47
C ALA A 238 -25.34 -11.18 26.96
N ARG A 239 -25.06 -9.88 26.75
CA ARG A 239 -25.85 -8.75 27.29
C ARG A 239 -26.48 -7.87 26.20
N GLY A 240 -26.79 -8.44 25.04
CA GLY A 240 -27.17 -7.68 23.86
C GLY A 240 -25.93 -7.14 23.13
N MET A 241 -26.12 -6.63 21.91
CA MET A 241 -25.00 -6.26 21.06
C MET A 241 -24.27 -5.02 21.62
N PRO A 242 -22.94 -5.11 21.88
CA PRO A 242 -22.17 -3.97 22.36
C PRO A 242 -22.13 -2.85 21.31
N THR A 243 -22.01 -1.60 21.77
CA THR A 243 -21.79 -0.46 20.87
C THR A 243 -20.51 -0.69 20.03
N PRO A 244 -20.47 -0.22 18.78
CA PRO A 244 -19.32 -0.41 17.89
C PRO A 244 -17.94 -0.13 18.55
N PRO A 245 -17.71 0.99 19.26
CA PRO A 245 -16.43 1.22 19.94
C PRO A 245 -16.15 0.25 21.09
N ALA A 246 -17.17 -0.20 21.82
CA ALA A 246 -17.00 -1.21 22.88
C ALA A 246 -16.68 -2.60 22.30
N LEU A 247 -17.25 -2.93 21.14
CA LEU A 247 -16.92 -4.12 20.37
C LEU A 247 -15.45 -4.10 19.93
N LEU A 248 -15.00 -2.99 19.34
CA LEU A 248 -13.60 -2.82 18.95
C LEU A 248 -12.66 -2.95 20.14
N ALA A 249 -12.96 -2.30 21.27
CA ALA A 249 -12.14 -2.41 22.47
C ALA A 249 -12.04 -3.86 22.99
N GLN A 250 -13.14 -4.62 22.96
CA GLN A 250 -13.14 -6.04 23.33
C GLN A 250 -12.32 -6.89 22.36
N LEU A 251 -12.45 -6.65 21.06
CA LEU A 251 -11.69 -7.36 20.03
C LEU A 251 -10.19 -7.04 20.13
N SER A 252 -9.80 -5.77 20.19
CA SER A 252 -8.40 -5.38 20.33
C SER A 252 -7.78 -5.92 21.62
N LYS A 253 -8.50 -5.88 22.75
CA LYS A 253 -8.01 -6.40 24.03
C LYS A 253 -7.76 -7.91 24.04
N ARG A 254 -8.36 -8.68 23.12
CA ARG A 254 -8.26 -10.15 23.08
C ARG A 254 -7.46 -10.66 21.91
N LEU A 255 -7.69 -10.13 20.72
CA LEU A 255 -6.99 -10.54 19.51
C LEU A 255 -5.52 -10.13 19.55
N VAL A 256 -5.19 -8.92 20.03
CA VAL A 256 -3.80 -8.42 20.07
C VAL A 256 -2.89 -9.30 20.94
N PRO A 257 -3.23 -9.65 22.19
CA PRO A 257 -2.40 -10.55 22.99
C PRO A 257 -2.39 -12.00 22.48
N ALA A 258 -3.49 -12.50 21.91
CA ALA A 258 -3.53 -13.83 21.31
C ALA A 258 -2.61 -13.95 20.08
N ALA A 259 -2.60 -12.92 19.22
CA ALA A 259 -1.70 -12.82 18.08
C ALA A 259 -0.22 -12.72 18.51
N ALA A 260 0.07 -12.02 19.61
CA ALA A 260 1.42 -11.95 20.16
C ALA A 260 1.91 -13.32 20.69
N ALA A 261 1.03 -14.10 21.33
CA ALA A 261 1.34 -15.44 21.81
C ALA A 261 1.62 -16.44 20.67
N GLN A 262 0.86 -16.36 19.57
CA GLN A 262 1.02 -17.25 18.42
C GLN A 262 2.29 -16.96 17.60
N ARG A 263 2.76 -15.71 17.57
CA ARG A 263 4.08 -15.35 17.00
C ARG A 263 5.27 -15.79 17.87
N ALA A 264 5.08 -16.00 19.17
CA ALA A 264 6.15 -16.45 20.05
C ALA A 264 6.34 -17.99 20.02
N SER A 265 5.36 -18.73 19.49
CA SER A 265 5.40 -20.20 19.37
C SER A 265 5.77 -20.70 17.97
N ALA A 266 6.00 -19.80 17.01
CA ALA A 266 6.37 -20.09 15.61
C ALA A 266 7.78 -19.57 15.35
#